data_AF-A0A936EUE7-F1
#
_entry.id   AF-A0A936EUE7-F1
#
_cell.length_a   1.000
_cell.length_b   1.000
_cell.length_c   1.000
_cell.angle_alpha   90.00
_cell.angle_beta   90.00
_cell.angle_gamma   90.00
#
_symmetry.space_group_name_H-M   'P 1'
#
loop_
_entity.id
_entity.type
_entity.pdbx_description
1 polymer ?
#
loop_
_entity_poly.entity_id
_entity_poly.type
_entity_poly.pdbx_seq_one_letter_code
_entity_poly.pdbx_strand_id
1 'polypeptide(L)'
;MIRRALAFILASLLLVVLPAGAQSTMTPAQKAALAAGIAAETDPEFVGYRNNGQTPLMTAWLNKNASPATKAWRSNVPASDSDDATPWTVFDGLVQGKRESWVHAFLARDRDYTKQSIRKWITDTWGNATVGSNAEAILTGAGQRNITRAEKILGGTTLATTNAVSAIKLTWEGPLTDGDISAALSPQ
;
A
#
# COMPACT_ATOMS: atom_id res chain seq x y z
N MET A 1 -67.19 -0.29 -14.24
CA MET A 1 -65.94 0.54 -14.30
C MET A 1 -65.82 1.27 -12.96
N ILE A 2 -65.36 0.58 -11.92
CA ILE A 2 -64.00 0.62 -11.35
C ILE A 2 -63.63 1.99 -10.75
N ARG A 3 -63.82 2.07 -9.43
CA ARG A 3 -63.28 3.06 -8.48
C ARG A 3 -61.77 2.85 -8.34
N ARG A 4 -60.98 3.92 -8.15
CA ARG A 4 -59.87 3.99 -7.16
C ARG A 4 -59.16 5.35 -7.21
N ALA A 5 -59.22 6.06 -6.09
CA ALA A 5 -58.50 7.28 -5.79
C ALA A 5 -57.01 6.97 -5.55
N LEU A 6 -56.12 7.82 -6.09
CA LEU A 6 -54.69 7.82 -5.78
C LEU A 6 -54.43 8.88 -4.70
N ALA A 7 -54.10 8.44 -3.49
CA ALA A 7 -53.47 9.26 -2.46
C ALA A 7 -51.97 8.93 -2.47
N PHE A 8 -51.13 9.91 -2.80
CA PHE A 8 -49.68 9.82 -2.64
C PHE A 8 -49.27 10.76 -1.51
N ILE A 9 -49.02 10.18 -0.34
CA ILE A 9 -48.26 10.78 0.76
C ILE A 9 -46.88 10.14 0.68
N LEU A 10 -45.82 10.91 0.48
CA LEU A 10 -44.46 10.43 0.74
C LEU A 10 -43.69 11.43 1.59
N ALA A 11 -43.09 10.85 2.62
CA ALA A 11 -42.56 11.43 3.83
C ALA A 11 -41.28 12.26 3.62
N SER A 12 -41.14 13.22 4.54
CA SER A 12 -40.04 14.17 4.73
C SER A 12 -38.65 13.52 4.79
N LEU A 13 -37.72 14.16 4.08
CA LEU A 13 -36.28 13.87 4.08
C LEU A 13 -35.64 14.37 5.39
N LEU A 14 -35.30 13.45 6.28
CA LEU A 14 -34.49 13.74 7.48
C LEU A 14 -33.02 13.84 7.07
N LEU A 15 -32.47 15.05 7.08
CA LEU A 15 -31.05 15.32 6.87
C LEU A 15 -30.26 14.85 8.11
N VAL A 16 -29.55 13.73 7.99
CA VAL A 16 -28.57 13.28 9.00
C VAL A 16 -27.35 14.19 8.90
N VAL A 17 -27.15 15.03 9.91
CA VAL A 17 -25.89 15.73 10.12
C VAL A 17 -24.87 14.72 10.64
N LEU A 18 -23.89 14.36 9.80
CA LEU A 18 -22.71 13.62 10.24
C LEU A 18 -21.74 14.61 10.93
N PRO A 19 -21.31 14.38 12.19
CA PRO A 19 -20.17 15.09 12.74
C PRO A 19 -18.89 14.58 12.05
N ALA A 20 -18.28 15.45 11.23
CA ALA A 20 -16.98 15.21 10.64
C ALA A 20 -15.90 15.35 11.72
N GLY A 21 -15.44 14.20 12.23
CA GLY A 21 -14.39 14.13 13.23
C GLY A 21 -14.06 12.69 13.62
N ALA A 22 -13.91 11.78 12.65
CA ALA A 22 -13.37 10.46 12.92
C ALA A 22 -11.88 10.47 12.55
N GLN A 23 -11.00 10.39 13.55
CA GLN A 23 -9.73 9.69 13.36
C GLN A 23 -10.06 8.37 12.66
N SER A 24 -9.31 7.98 11.64
CA SER A 24 -9.53 6.71 10.92
C SER A 24 -9.31 5.53 11.87
N THR A 25 -10.32 5.21 12.66
CA THR A 25 -10.32 4.13 13.65
C THR A 25 -10.14 2.83 12.89
N MET A 26 -9.10 2.06 13.22
CA MET A 26 -8.89 0.72 12.66
C MET A 26 -10.19 -0.09 12.73
N THR A 27 -10.49 -0.81 11.65
CA THR A 27 -11.67 -1.69 11.61
C THR A 27 -11.53 -2.82 12.64
N PRO A 28 -12.64 -3.42 13.11
CA PRO A 28 -12.58 -4.56 14.04
C PRO A 28 -11.71 -5.72 13.52
N ALA A 29 -11.77 -5.99 12.21
CA ALA A 29 -10.94 -7.01 11.58
C ALA A 29 -9.44 -6.69 11.65
N GLN A 30 -9.05 -5.42 11.45
CA GLN A 30 -7.66 -4.98 11.57
C GLN A 30 -7.18 -5.03 13.03
N LYS A 31 -8.03 -4.68 14.00
CA LYS A 31 -7.69 -4.81 15.43
C LYS A 31 -7.45 -6.27 15.81
N ALA A 32 -8.32 -7.18 15.36
CA ALA A 32 -8.15 -8.62 15.59
C ALA A 32 -6.87 -9.17 14.93
N ALA A 33 -6.58 -8.76 13.69
CA ALA A 33 -5.35 -9.15 12.99
C ALA A 33 -4.09 -8.60 13.69
N LEU A 34 -4.13 -7.35 14.17
CA LEU A 34 -3.04 -6.76 14.93
C LEU A 34 -2.81 -7.47 16.26
N ALA A 35 -3.88 -7.76 17.02
CA ALA A 35 -3.80 -8.50 18.27
C ALA A 35 -3.23 -9.90 18.07
N ALA A 36 -3.69 -10.63 17.03
CA ALA A 36 -3.15 -11.93 16.68
C ALA A 36 -1.66 -11.85 16.28
N GLY A 37 -1.27 -10.84 15.49
CA GLY A 37 0.12 -10.60 15.11
C GLY A 37 1.02 -10.30 16.31
N ILE A 38 0.55 -9.49 17.26
CA ILE A 38 1.24 -9.19 18.52
C ILE A 38 1.40 -10.47 19.37
N ALA A 39 0.37 -11.31 19.44
CA ALA A 39 0.44 -12.57 20.18
C ALA A 39 1.38 -13.59 19.52
N ALA A 40 1.46 -13.60 18.20
CA ALA A 40 2.29 -14.52 17.43
C ALA A 40 3.78 -14.16 17.40
N GLU A 41 4.16 -12.92 17.74
CA GLU A 41 5.57 -12.51 17.78
C GLU A 41 6.32 -13.25 18.91
N THR A 42 7.53 -13.72 18.56
CA THR A 42 8.37 -14.58 19.39
C THR A 42 9.72 -13.96 19.72
N ASP A 43 10.07 -12.84 19.08
CA ASP A 43 11.30 -12.11 19.40
C ASP A 43 11.36 -11.77 20.91
N PRO A 44 12.44 -12.16 21.63
CA PRO A 44 12.51 -11.96 23.08
C PRO A 44 12.38 -10.50 23.52
N GLU A 45 12.87 -9.54 22.72
CA GLU A 45 12.77 -8.12 23.01
C GLU A 45 11.30 -7.68 22.95
N PHE A 46 10.60 -8.07 21.89
CA PHE A 46 9.17 -7.73 21.73
C PHE A 46 8.28 -8.45 22.75
N VAL A 47 8.58 -9.71 23.07
CA VAL A 47 7.87 -10.46 24.12
C VAL A 47 8.03 -9.75 25.47
N GLY A 48 9.21 -9.21 25.77
CA GLY A 48 9.44 -8.36 26.93
C GLY A 48 8.52 -7.14 26.97
N TYR A 49 8.42 -6.40 25.86
CA TYR A 49 7.53 -5.24 25.76
C TYR A 49 6.06 -5.61 25.96
N ARG A 50 5.61 -6.71 25.35
CA ARG A 50 4.24 -7.22 25.48
C ARG A 50 3.91 -7.61 26.91
N ASN A 51 4.79 -8.37 27.57
CA ASN A 51 4.56 -8.85 28.94
C ASN A 51 4.52 -7.70 29.97
N ASN A 52 5.28 -6.63 29.71
CA ASN A 52 5.30 -5.43 30.55
C ASN A 52 4.24 -4.38 30.15
N GLY A 53 3.40 -4.64 29.14
CA GLY A 53 2.37 -3.71 28.67
C GLY A 53 2.93 -2.41 28.08
N GLN A 54 4.15 -2.43 27.54
CA GLN A 54 4.86 -1.25 27.04
C GLN A 54 4.43 -0.92 25.60
N THR A 55 3.19 -0.48 25.42
CA THR A 55 2.58 -0.19 24.11
C THR A 55 3.39 0.80 23.24
N PRO A 56 4.10 1.82 23.77
CA PRO A 56 4.91 2.70 22.92
C PRO A 56 6.12 1.97 22.31
N LEU A 57 6.73 1.05 23.05
CA LEU A 57 7.87 0.25 22.57
C LEU A 57 7.42 -0.80 21.55
N MET A 58 6.25 -1.39 21.76
CA MET A 58 5.62 -2.28 20.77
C MET A 58 5.32 -1.55 19.46
N THR A 59 4.77 -0.33 19.55
CA THR A 59 4.50 0.54 18.39
C THR A 59 5.79 0.84 17.63
N ALA A 60 6.84 1.29 18.34
CA ALA A 60 8.14 1.58 17.75
C ALA A 60 8.75 0.34 17.08
N TRP A 61 8.60 -0.85 17.68
CA TRP A 61 9.04 -2.11 17.10
C TRP A 61 8.30 -2.46 15.80
N LEU A 62 6.97 -2.37 15.81
CA LEU A 62 6.13 -2.74 14.68
C LEU A 62 6.30 -1.79 13.48
N ASN A 63 6.65 -0.52 13.73
CA ASN A 63 6.94 0.46 12.69
C ASN A 63 8.33 0.33 12.06
N LYS A 64 9.23 -0.50 12.61
CA LYS A 64 10.51 -0.82 11.96
C LYS A 64 10.30 -1.76 10.76
N ASN A 65 11.25 -1.73 9.80
CA ASN A 65 11.27 -2.64 8.65
C ASN A 65 11.19 -4.11 9.08
N ALA A 66 10.39 -4.90 8.37
CA ALA A 66 10.28 -6.33 8.59
C ALA A 66 11.59 -7.05 8.23
N SER A 67 11.92 -8.10 8.99
CA SER A 67 13.00 -9.05 8.69
C SER A 67 12.41 -10.46 8.59
N PRO A 68 12.70 -11.25 7.53
CA PRO A 68 13.42 -10.86 6.32
C PRO A 68 12.70 -9.74 5.54
N ALA A 69 13.48 -8.96 4.79
CA ALA A 69 12.95 -7.81 4.05
C ALA A 69 11.88 -8.27 3.05
N THR A 70 10.70 -7.69 3.17
CA THR A 70 9.57 -7.93 2.26
C THR A 70 9.28 -6.64 1.51
N LYS A 71 9.02 -6.73 0.20
CA LYS A 71 8.79 -5.58 -0.67
C LYS A 71 7.30 -5.36 -0.94
N ALA A 72 6.88 -4.11 -0.99
CA ALA A 72 5.58 -3.70 -1.51
C ALA A 72 5.72 -2.70 -2.65
N TRP A 73 4.72 -2.69 -3.54
CA TRP A 73 4.59 -1.66 -4.57
C TRP A 73 4.20 -0.33 -3.94
N ARG A 74 4.87 0.75 -4.36
CA ARG A 74 4.52 2.11 -3.96
C ARG A 74 3.27 2.58 -4.71
N SER A 75 2.31 3.13 -3.97
CA SER A 75 1.05 3.69 -4.48
C SER A 75 1.21 5.09 -5.06
N ASN A 76 2.23 5.83 -4.62
CA ASN A 76 2.60 7.14 -5.16
C ASN A 76 4.12 7.24 -5.29
N VAL A 77 4.63 7.10 -6.51
CA VAL A 77 6.05 7.26 -6.85
C VAL A 77 6.22 8.61 -7.55
N PRO A 78 6.97 9.56 -6.95
CA PRO A 78 7.32 10.81 -7.60
C PRO A 78 7.98 10.58 -8.94
N ALA A 79 7.73 11.48 -9.89
CA ALA A 79 8.38 11.41 -11.20
C ALA A 79 9.92 11.40 -11.09
N SER A 80 10.48 12.16 -10.14
CA SER A 80 11.93 12.21 -9.85
C SER A 80 12.50 10.84 -9.50
N ASP A 81 11.81 10.04 -8.68
CA ASP A 81 12.29 8.72 -8.28
C ASP A 81 12.32 7.76 -9.49
N SER A 82 11.37 7.92 -10.41
CA SER A 82 11.36 7.14 -11.66
C SER A 82 12.43 7.61 -12.64
N ASP A 83 12.72 8.92 -12.67
CA ASP A 83 13.81 9.53 -13.44
C ASP A 83 15.18 9.04 -12.95
N ASP A 84 15.42 9.09 -11.63
CA ASP A 84 16.66 8.61 -11.00
C ASP A 84 16.91 7.11 -11.24
N ALA A 85 15.83 6.32 -11.30
CA ALA A 85 15.92 4.88 -11.59
C ALA A 85 16.00 4.57 -13.10
N THR A 86 15.86 5.57 -13.99
CA THR A 86 15.87 5.36 -15.44
C THR A 86 17.30 5.07 -15.93
N PRO A 87 17.52 4.00 -16.71
CA PRO A 87 18.82 3.70 -17.30
C PRO A 87 19.07 4.61 -18.52
N TRP A 88 19.42 5.87 -18.25
CA TRP A 88 19.62 6.91 -19.25
C TRP A 88 20.73 6.60 -20.28
N THR A 89 21.70 5.76 -19.91
CA THR A 89 22.83 5.38 -20.77
C THR A 89 22.44 4.61 -22.02
N VAL A 90 21.24 4.00 -22.06
CA VAL A 90 20.74 3.21 -23.20
C VAL A 90 19.46 3.79 -23.81
N PHE A 91 19.11 5.02 -23.43
CA PHE A 91 17.87 5.69 -23.83
C PHE A 91 17.85 6.06 -25.32
N ASP A 92 19.00 6.34 -25.91
CA ASP A 92 19.18 6.65 -27.32
C ASP A 92 18.87 5.44 -28.24
N GLY A 93 18.96 4.22 -27.71
CA GLY A 93 18.58 2.98 -28.38
C GLY A 93 17.07 2.70 -28.42
N LEU A 94 16.24 3.46 -27.68
CA LEU A 94 14.80 3.27 -27.68
C LEU A 94 14.17 3.76 -29.00
N VAL A 95 13.14 3.04 -29.47
CA VAL A 95 12.29 3.46 -30.59
C VAL A 95 11.66 4.81 -30.26
N GLN A 96 11.61 5.72 -31.24
CA GLN A 96 11.15 7.10 -31.07
C GLN A 96 9.83 7.23 -30.26
N GLY A 97 8.79 6.47 -30.63
CA GLY A 97 7.50 6.53 -29.93
C GLY A 97 7.56 6.08 -28.45
N LYS A 98 8.45 5.14 -28.10
CA LYS A 98 8.66 4.70 -26.72
C LYS A 98 9.41 5.76 -25.90
N ARG A 99 10.38 6.41 -26.54
CA ARG A 99 11.17 7.50 -25.96
C ARG A 99 10.29 8.70 -25.58
N GLU A 100 9.47 9.16 -26.52
CA GLU A 100 8.56 10.28 -26.32
C GLU A 100 7.50 9.95 -25.26
N SER A 101 6.96 8.73 -25.30
CA SER A 101 6.03 8.22 -24.29
C SER A 101 6.64 8.22 -22.87
N TRP A 102 7.94 7.89 -22.74
CA TRP A 102 8.62 7.91 -21.45
C TRP A 102 8.78 9.33 -20.89
N VAL A 103 9.41 10.22 -21.66
CA VAL A 103 9.75 11.56 -21.18
C VAL A 103 8.52 12.45 -21.04
N HIS A 104 7.66 12.47 -22.05
CA HIS A 104 6.55 13.45 -22.11
C HIS A 104 5.28 12.96 -21.43
N ALA A 105 5.10 11.65 -21.32
CA ALA A 105 3.92 11.10 -20.66
C ALA A 105 4.29 10.45 -19.33
N PHE A 106 5.16 9.44 -19.29
CA PHE A 106 5.44 8.68 -18.07
C PHE A 106 6.01 9.57 -16.96
N LEU A 107 7.09 10.30 -17.23
CA LEU A 107 7.79 11.16 -16.26
C LEU A 107 7.13 12.53 -16.02
N ALA A 108 6.00 12.83 -16.67
CA ALA A 108 5.31 14.10 -16.48
C ALA A 108 4.52 14.21 -15.16
N ARG A 109 4.36 13.10 -14.42
CA ARG A 109 3.55 13.04 -13.19
C ARG A 109 3.90 11.82 -12.35
N ASP A 110 3.51 11.88 -11.09
CA ASP A 110 3.59 10.76 -10.15
C ASP A 110 2.81 9.54 -10.64
N ARG A 111 3.29 8.36 -10.22
CA ARG A 111 2.81 7.06 -10.72
C ARG A 111 2.46 6.10 -9.60
N ASP A 112 1.35 5.41 -9.80
CA ASP A 112 0.92 4.32 -8.93
C ASP A 112 1.42 2.97 -9.48
N TYR A 113 2.52 2.49 -8.89
CA TYR A 113 3.13 1.22 -9.28
C TYR A 113 2.35 0.00 -8.78
N THR A 114 1.31 0.17 -7.93
CA THR A 114 0.39 -0.92 -7.59
C THR A 114 -0.47 -1.34 -8.79
N LYS A 115 -0.64 -0.45 -9.78
CA LYS A 115 -1.42 -0.71 -10.99
C LYS A 115 -0.60 -1.51 -12.01
N GLN A 116 -1.20 -2.60 -12.50
CA GLN A 116 -0.57 -3.44 -13.51
C GLN A 116 -0.28 -2.67 -14.81
N SER A 117 -1.15 -1.73 -15.20
CA SER A 117 -0.96 -0.92 -16.42
C SER A 117 0.32 -0.07 -16.37
N ILE A 118 0.64 0.53 -15.21
CA ILE A 118 1.87 1.30 -15.01
C ILE A 118 3.10 0.40 -15.13
N ARG A 119 3.09 -0.76 -14.47
CA ARG A 119 4.21 -1.71 -14.58
C ARG A 119 4.36 -2.27 -15.99
N LYS A 120 3.26 -2.50 -16.70
CA LYS A 120 3.27 -2.92 -18.11
C LYS A 120 3.83 -1.85 -19.04
N TRP A 121 3.56 -0.58 -18.77
CA TRP A 121 4.15 0.52 -19.53
C TRP A 121 5.68 0.47 -19.44
N ILE A 122 6.22 0.28 -18.23
CA ILE A 122 7.67 0.15 -18.03
C ILE A 122 8.23 -1.01 -18.87
N THR A 123 7.61 -2.18 -18.82
CA THR A 123 8.09 -3.33 -19.61
C THR A 123 7.91 -3.16 -21.11
N ASP A 124 6.92 -2.40 -21.55
CA ASP A 124 6.77 -2.09 -22.97
C ASP A 124 7.89 -1.13 -23.42
N THR A 125 8.17 -0.07 -22.65
CA THR A 125 9.23 0.89 -22.99
C THR A 125 10.62 0.25 -22.92
N TRP A 126 10.92 -0.49 -21.85
CA TRP A 126 12.28 -0.92 -21.48
C TRP A 126 12.56 -2.42 -21.65
N GLY A 127 11.59 -3.16 -22.20
CA GLY A 127 11.67 -4.61 -22.38
C GLY A 127 11.21 -5.40 -21.16
N ASN A 128 11.25 -6.72 -21.24
CA ASN A 128 10.81 -7.58 -20.14
C ASN A 128 11.65 -7.36 -18.87
N ALA A 129 11.00 -7.36 -17.71
CA ALA A 129 11.68 -7.29 -16.42
C ALA A 129 12.27 -8.67 -16.06
N THR A 130 13.52 -8.89 -16.44
CA THR A 130 14.33 -10.05 -16.04
C THR A 130 15.44 -9.57 -15.12
N VAL A 131 16.07 -10.48 -14.38
CA VAL A 131 17.18 -10.13 -13.48
C VAL A 131 18.26 -9.34 -14.26
N GLY A 132 18.58 -8.14 -13.80
CA GLY A 132 19.57 -7.25 -14.42
C GLY A 132 19.08 -6.49 -15.64
N SER A 133 17.78 -6.50 -15.97
CA SER A 133 17.25 -5.73 -17.09
C SER A 133 16.89 -4.29 -16.71
N ASN A 134 16.82 -3.42 -17.72
CA ASN A 134 16.43 -2.02 -17.54
C ASN A 134 15.06 -1.86 -16.86
N ALA A 135 14.08 -2.68 -17.28
CA ALA A 135 12.75 -2.65 -16.68
C ALA A 135 12.75 -3.14 -15.23
N GLU A 136 13.59 -4.13 -14.90
CA GLU A 136 13.75 -4.58 -13.52
C GLU A 136 14.34 -3.47 -12.65
N ALA A 137 15.43 -2.82 -13.10
CA ALA A 137 16.07 -1.72 -12.39
C ALA A 137 15.08 -0.59 -12.02
N ILE A 138 14.21 -0.18 -12.96
CA ILE A 138 13.19 0.85 -12.71
C ILE A 138 12.14 0.34 -11.71
N LEU A 139 11.61 -0.87 -11.92
CA LEU A 139 10.56 -1.44 -11.07
C LEU A 139 11.03 -1.62 -9.63
N THR A 140 12.26 -2.07 -9.41
CA THR A 140 12.82 -2.28 -8.07
C THR A 140 13.36 -0.98 -7.46
N GLY A 141 13.98 -0.11 -8.26
CA GLY A 141 14.62 1.13 -7.81
C GLY A 141 13.62 2.21 -7.42
N ALA A 142 12.59 2.43 -8.25
CA ALA A 142 11.57 3.44 -8.00
C ALA A 142 10.29 2.84 -7.41
N GLY A 143 9.88 1.66 -7.92
CA GLY A 143 8.55 1.11 -7.70
C GLY A 143 8.33 0.34 -6.41
N GLN A 144 9.40 -0.14 -5.76
CA GLN A 144 9.33 -0.97 -4.58
C GLN A 144 9.86 -0.27 -3.34
N ARG A 145 9.28 -0.59 -2.18
CA ARG A 145 9.81 -0.23 -0.87
C ARG A 145 9.80 -1.41 0.09
N ASN A 146 10.67 -1.38 1.10
CA ASN A 146 10.54 -2.31 2.23
C ASN A 146 9.26 -1.98 3.00
N ILE A 147 8.62 -3.02 3.55
CA ILE A 147 7.45 -2.86 4.42
C ILE A 147 7.85 -2.92 5.89
N THR A 148 7.07 -2.26 6.74
CA THR A 148 7.19 -2.38 8.19
C THR A 148 6.63 -3.72 8.68
N ARG A 149 6.94 -4.11 9.92
CA ARG A 149 6.32 -5.30 10.54
C ARG A 149 4.80 -5.13 10.65
N ALA A 150 4.33 -3.92 10.95
CA ALA A 150 2.90 -3.59 10.98
C ALA A 150 2.22 -3.84 9.63
N GLU A 151 2.82 -3.31 8.55
CA GLU A 151 2.31 -3.52 7.19
C GLU A 151 2.37 -4.99 6.76
N LYS A 152 3.33 -5.77 7.26
CA LYS A 152 3.36 -7.23 7.03
C LYS A 152 2.17 -7.93 7.69
N ILE A 153 1.72 -7.46 8.85
CA ILE A 153 0.56 -8.04 9.57
C ILE A 153 -0.76 -7.59 8.92
N LEU A 154 -0.88 -6.31 8.59
CA LEU A 154 -2.16 -5.69 8.21
C LEU A 154 -2.35 -5.49 6.70
N GLY A 155 -1.25 -5.44 5.96
CA GLY A 155 -1.22 -5.12 4.53
C GLY A 155 -1.55 -6.30 3.61
N GLY A 156 -1.76 -7.48 4.16
CA GLY A 156 -2.07 -8.69 3.42
C GLY A 156 -0.86 -9.31 2.71
N THR A 157 -1.10 -10.38 1.95
CA THR A 157 -0.05 -11.21 1.32
C THR A 157 -0.16 -11.27 -0.20
N THR A 158 -1.06 -10.51 -0.81
CA THR A 158 -1.32 -10.55 -2.25
C THR A 158 -0.11 -10.04 -3.03
N LEU A 159 0.62 -10.96 -3.65
CA LEU A 159 1.73 -10.64 -4.54
C LEU A 159 1.21 -10.18 -5.90
N ALA A 160 1.75 -9.07 -6.38
CA ALA A 160 1.56 -8.62 -7.74
C ALA A 160 2.91 -8.71 -8.48
N THR A 161 2.94 -9.56 -9.50
CA THR A 161 4.16 -9.89 -10.26
C THR A 161 4.13 -9.24 -11.64
N THR A 162 5.29 -8.73 -12.06
CA THR A 162 5.59 -8.30 -13.43
C THR A 162 6.88 -8.99 -13.86
N ASN A 163 6.77 -10.01 -14.70
CA ASN A 163 7.88 -10.90 -15.09
C ASN A 163 8.64 -11.44 -13.86
N ALA A 164 9.93 -11.11 -13.68
CA ALA A 164 10.74 -11.56 -12.55
C ALA A 164 10.57 -10.72 -11.27
N VAL A 165 9.88 -9.57 -11.35
CA VAL A 165 9.76 -8.63 -10.23
C VAL A 165 8.40 -8.78 -9.54
N SER A 166 8.43 -9.15 -8.25
CA SER A 166 7.24 -9.32 -7.41
C SER A 166 7.31 -8.41 -6.18
N ALA A 167 6.16 -7.83 -5.82
CA ALA A 167 5.98 -7.13 -4.56
C ALA A 167 4.54 -7.29 -4.07
N ILE A 168 4.32 -7.12 -2.78
CA ILE A 168 2.98 -7.13 -2.18
C ILE A 168 2.22 -5.87 -2.62
N LYS A 169 0.93 -6.04 -2.91
CA LYS A 169 -0.02 -4.92 -3.00
C LYS A 169 -0.69 -4.74 -1.65
N LEU A 170 -0.23 -3.75 -0.89
CA LEU A 170 -0.73 -3.49 0.45
C LEU A 170 -2.20 -3.09 0.43
N THR A 171 -3.00 -3.71 1.30
CA THR A 171 -4.39 -3.29 1.60
C THR A 171 -4.46 -2.27 2.73
N TRP A 172 -3.39 -2.15 3.50
CA TRP A 172 -3.21 -1.19 4.57
C TRP A 172 -1.76 -0.71 4.56
N GLU A 173 -1.57 0.61 4.66
CA GLU A 173 -0.27 1.25 4.73
C GLU A 173 -0.29 2.39 5.75
N GLY A 174 0.88 2.65 6.34
CA GLY A 174 1.07 3.74 7.30
C GLY A 174 1.70 3.29 8.62
N PRO A 175 2.03 4.25 9.48
CA PRO A 175 2.54 3.95 10.82
C PRO A 175 1.40 3.53 11.74
N LEU A 176 1.67 2.59 12.65
CA LEU A 176 0.84 2.38 13.82
C LEU A 176 1.08 3.48 14.85
N THR A 177 0.04 3.82 15.58
CA THR A 177 0.10 4.67 16.77
C THR A 177 -0.03 3.83 18.05
N ASP A 178 0.34 4.42 19.18
CA ASP A 178 0.16 3.78 20.50
C ASP A 178 -1.32 3.49 20.82
N GLY A 179 -2.21 4.36 20.35
CA GLY A 179 -3.65 4.17 20.44
C GLY A 179 -4.14 2.94 19.67
N ASP A 180 -3.54 2.62 18.53
CA ASP A 180 -3.88 1.44 17.73
C ASP A 180 -3.54 0.15 18.47
N ILE A 181 -2.37 0.10 19.12
CA ILE A 181 -1.96 -1.04 19.96
C ILE A 181 -2.90 -1.18 21.15
N SER A 182 -3.16 -0.08 21.86
CA SER A 182 -4.06 -0.09 23.02
C SER A 182 -5.47 -0.55 22.64
N ALA A 183 -5.99 -0.08 21.51
CA ALA A 183 -7.31 -0.46 21.00
C ALA A 183 -7.37 -1.93 20.52
N ALA A 184 -6.25 -2.50 20.04
CA ALA A 184 -6.17 -3.90 19.64
C ALA A 184 -6.08 -4.84 20.85
N LEU A 185 -5.46 -4.41 21.96
CA LEU A 185 -5.30 -5.21 23.18
C LEU A 185 -6.44 -5.06 24.19
N SER A 186 -7.28 -4.04 24.03
CA SER A 186 -8.47 -3.85 24.88
C SER A 186 -9.51 -4.95 24.62
N PRO A 187 -10.24 -5.42 25.64
CA PRO A 187 -11.35 -6.34 25.45
C PRO A 187 -12.40 -5.71 24.52
N GLN A 188 -12.75 -6.44 23.45
CA GLN A 188 -13.79 -6.04 22.49
C GLN A 188 -15.18 -6.33 23.05
#